data_AF-A0A4R0I656-F1
#
_entry.id   AF-A0A4R0I656-F1
#
_cell.length_a   1.000
_cell.length_b   1.000
_cell.length_c   1.000
_cell.angle_alpha   90.00
_cell.angle_beta   90.00
_cell.angle_gamma   90.00
#
_symmetry.space_group_name_H-M   'P 1'
#
loop_
_entity.id
_entity.type
_entity.pdbx_description
1 polymer ?
#
loop_
_entity_poly.entity_id
_entity_poly.type
_entity_poly.pdbx_seq_one_letter_code
_entity_poly.pdbx_strand_id
1 'polypeptide(L)' 'MADVFEEFVAVVAAGLRGPDGPVDGAGLAGRVHLSRFHFDRVIGAVAGESPFAFRRRVLRMLLERAAYRLLAEPVPCI' A
#
# COMPACT_ATOMS: atom_id res chain seq x y z
N MET A 1 6.28 -16.65 12.82
CA MET A 1 6.95 -15.34 12.83
C MET A 1 6.30 -14.54 11.73
N ALA A 2 5.48 -13.55 12.06
CA ALA A 2 4.94 -12.66 11.04
C ALA A 2 6.12 -11.90 10.42
N ASP A 3 6.19 -11.85 9.10
CA ASP A 3 7.23 -11.09 8.43
C ASP A 3 6.94 -9.60 8.66
N VAL A 4 7.86 -8.90 9.30
CA VAL A 4 7.75 -7.46 9.57
C VAL A 4 7.50 -6.68 8.28
N PHE A 5 7.99 -7.18 7.14
CA PHE A 5 7.71 -6.62 5.83
C PHE A 5 6.27 -6.84 5.37
N GLU A 6 5.68 -8.01 5.65
CA GLU A 6 4.28 -8.29 5.34
C GLU A 6 3.35 -7.35 6.11
N GLU A 7 3.61 -7.16 7.40
CA GLU A 7 2.84 -6.24 8.25
C GLU A 7 2.99 -4.79 7.77
N PHE A 8 4.21 -4.40 7.40
CA PHE A 8 4.49 -3.09 6.81
C PHE A 8 3.72 -2.88 5.50
N VAL A 9 3.74 -3.85 4.58
CA VAL A 9 3.00 -3.80 3.32
C VAL A 9 1.51 -3.74 3.56
N ALA A 10 0.99 -4.45 4.57
CA ALA A 10 -0.41 -4.41 4.95
C ALA A 10 -0.83 -3.01 5.42
N VAL A 11 -0.01 -2.34 6.25
CA VAL A 11 -0.26 -0.96 6.69
C VAL A 11 -0.26 0.01 5.50
N VAL A 12 0.70 -0.13 4.58
CA VAL A 12 0.74 0.70 3.36
C VAL A 12 -0.48 0.46 2.48
N ALA A 13 -0.86 -0.80 2.25
CA ALA A 13 -2.03 -1.14 1.45
C ALA A 13 -3.34 -0.65 2.08
N ALA A 14 -3.47 -0.73 3.40
CA ALA A 14 -4.61 -0.20 4.14
C ALA A 14 -4.70 1.33 4.04
N GLY A 15 -3.56 2.04 4.10
CA GLY A 15 -3.51 3.50 3.92
C GLY A 15 -3.91 3.95 2.50
N LEU A 16 -3.68 3.11 1.48
CA LEU A 16 -4.10 3.42 0.11
C LEU A 16 -5.58 3.10 -0.16
N ARG A 17 -6.19 2.21 0.62
CA ARG A 17 -7.61 1.79 0.52
C ARG A 17 -8.53 2.51 1.51
N GLY A 18 -8.01 3.47 2.28
CA GLY A 18 -8.76 4.13 3.34
C GLY A 18 -10.06 4.78 2.82
N PRO A 19 -11.12 4.84 3.65
CA PRO A 19 -12.39 5.45 3.28
C PRO A 19 -12.26 6.94 2.94
N ASP A 20 -11.20 7.59 3.46
CA ASP A 20 -10.89 9.01 3.24
C ASP A 20 -9.99 9.26 2.01
N GLY A 21 -9.74 8.22 1.21
CA GLY A 21 -8.85 8.27 0.04
C GLY A 21 -7.39 7.90 0.35
N PRO A 22 -6.52 7.94 -0.67
CA PRO A 22 -5.13 7.50 -0.54
C PRO A 22 -4.33 8.43 0.38
N VAL A 23 -3.79 7.86 1.46
CA VAL A 23 -2.93 8.59 2.40
C VAL A 23 -1.59 8.94 1.74
N ASP A 24 -1.13 10.17 1.93
CA ASP A 24 0.16 10.61 1.41
C ASP A 24 1.35 9.94 2.13
N GLY A 25 2.57 10.15 1.62
CA GLY A 25 3.76 9.53 2.21
C GLY A 25 4.06 9.98 3.64
N ALA A 26 3.60 11.16 4.06
CA ALA A 26 3.80 11.65 5.43
C ALA A 26 2.83 10.98 6.40
N GLY A 27 1.56 10.83 6.00
CA GLY A 27 0.55 10.11 6.76
C GLY A 27 0.86 8.61 6.90
N LEU A 28 1.42 7.99 5.85
CA LEU A 28 1.90 6.60 5.92
C LEU A 28 3.08 6.46 6.90
N ALA A 29 4.04 7.38 6.86
CA ALA A 29 5.18 7.38 7.79
C ALA A 29 4.73 7.55 9.25
N GLY A 30 3.76 8.43 9.49
CA GLY A 30 3.16 8.63 10.82
C GLY A 30 2.48 7.38 11.38
N ARG A 31 1.84 6.56 10.53
CA ARG A 31 1.17 5.31 10.94
C ARG A 31 2.13 4.20 11.34
N VAL A 32 3.38 4.25 10.85
CA VAL A 32 4.44 3.30 11.24
C VAL A 32 5.42 3.92 12.24
N HIS A 33 5.07 5.07 12.84
CA HIS A 33 5.90 5.80 13.80
C HIS A 33 7.32 6.14 13.30
N LEU A 34 7.49 6.33 11.99
CA LEU A 34 8.76 6.71 11.38
C LEU A 34 8.72 8.14 10.87
N SER A 35 9.88 8.80 10.89
CA SER A 35 10.05 10.02 10.13
C SER A 35 9.95 9.73 8.64
N ARG A 36 9.48 10.72 7.86
CA ARG A 36 9.33 10.58 6.40
C ARG A 36 10.62 10.12 5.72
N PHE A 37 11.77 10.61 6.18
CA PHE A 37 13.08 10.23 5.66
C PHE A 37 13.42 8.75 5.91
N HIS A 38 13.17 8.25 7.12
CA HIS A 38 13.41 6.83 7.43
C HIS A 38 12.43 5.92 6.70
N PHE A 39 11.19 6.34 6.55
CA PHE A 39 10.19 5.63 5.76
C PHE A 39 10.64 5.46 4.30
N ASP A 40 11.02 6.56 3.64
CA ASP A 40 11.48 6.54 2.25
C ASP A 40 12.78 5.70 2.08
N ARG A 41 13.66 5.70 3.09
CA ARG A 41 14.89 4.88 3.11
C ARG A 41 14.59 3.38 3.25
N VAL A 42 13.67 3.00 4.13
CA VAL A 42 13.24 1.59 4.29
C VAL A 42 12.56 1.09 3.04
N ILE A 43 11.66 1.89 2.44
CA ILE A 43 11.05 1.57 1.15
C ILE A 43 12.11 1.34 0.07
N GLY A 44 13.07 2.25 -0.08
CA GLY A 44 14.12 2.10 -1.07
C GLY A 44 15.00 0.87 -0.84
N ALA A 45 15.35 0.57 0.41
CA ALA A 45 16.19 -0.55 0.77
C ALA A 45 15.51 -1.91 0.57
N VAL A 46 14.20 -2.01 0.86
CA VAL A 46 13.47 -3.27 0.82
C VAL A 46 12.79 -3.51 -0.54
N ALA A 47 12.22 -2.48 -1.15
CA ALA A 47 11.55 -2.60 -2.44
C ALA A 47 12.53 -2.53 -3.63
N GLY A 48 13.75 -2.03 -3.43
CA GLY A 48 14.73 -1.81 -4.51
C GLY A 48 14.31 -0.73 -5.52
N GLU A 49 13.21 -0.02 -5.26
CA GLU A 49 12.62 0.99 -6.12
C GLU A 49 12.52 2.33 -5.37
N SER A 50 12.47 3.45 -6.11
CA SER A 50 12.25 4.74 -5.46
C SER A 50 10.86 4.80 -4.80
N PRO A 51 10.66 5.55 -3.69
CA PRO A 51 9.37 5.63 -3.00
C PRO A 51 8.21 6.07 -3.91
N PHE A 52 8.50 6.87 -4.94
CA PHE A 52 7.52 7.26 -5.95
C PHE A 52 7.15 6.09 -6.88
N ALA A 53 8.13 5.31 -7.33
CA ALA A 53 7.89 4.11 -8.13
C ALA A 53 7.11 3.05 -7.34
N PHE A 54 7.51 2.80 -6.08
CA PHE A 54 6.84 1.87 -5.18
C PHE A 54 5.35 2.24 -5.00
N ARG A 55 5.04 3.51 -4.72
CA ARG A 55 3.64 3.96 -4.59
C ARG A 55 2.81 3.68 -5.83
N ARG A 56 3.35 3.95 -7.02
CA ARG A 56 2.65 3.65 -8.30
C ARG A 56 2.45 2.16 -8.51
N ARG A 57 3.44 1.34 -8.15
CA ARG A 57 3.36 -0.12 -8.25
C ARG A 57 2.28 -0.68 -7.31
N VAL A 58 2.24 -0.22 -6.06
CA VAL A 58 1.20 -0.65 -5.10
C VAL A 58 -0.19 -0.20 -5.58
N LEU A 59 -0.37 1.03 -6.05
CA LEU A 59 -1.64 1.49 -6.61
C LEU A 59 -2.12 0.61 -7.79
N ARG A 60 -1.21 0.31 -8.72
CA ARG A 60 -1.52 -0.58 -9.85
C ARG A 60 -1.93 -1.97 -9.39
N MET A 61 -1.17 -2.57 -8.47
CA MET A 61 -1.50 -3.87 -7.89
C MET A 61 -2.87 -3.87 -7.20
N LEU A 62 -3.21 -2.80 -6.47
CA LEU A 62 -4.51 -2.68 -5.82
C LEU A 62 -5.65 -2.58 -6.86
N LEU A 63 -5.43 -1.89 -7.98
CA LEU A 63 -6.37 -1.82 -9.08
C LEU A 63 -6.55 -3.18 -9.77
N GLU A 64 -5.46 -3.87 -10.07
CA GLU A 64 -5.49 -5.22 -10.65
C GLU A 64 -6.26 -6.19 -9.75
N ARG A 65 -6.04 -6.13 -8.43
CA ARG A 65 -6.77 -6.95 -7.46
C ARG A 65 -8.24 -6.53 -7.32
N ALA A 66 -8.57 -5.25 -7.46
CA ALA A 66 -9.95 -4.77 -7.47
C ALA A 66 -10.70 -5.22 -8.73
N ALA A 67 -10.06 -5.11 -9.91
CA ALA A 67 -10.59 -5.63 -11.16
C ALA A 67 -10.81 -7.15 -11.08
N TYR A 68 -9.85 -7.88 -10.52
CA TYR A 68 -10.01 -9.32 -10.26
C TYR A 68 -11.19 -9.61 -9.34
N ARG A 69 -11.38 -8.86 -8.25
CA ARG A 69 -12.55 -9.02 -7.37
C ARG A 69 -13.86 -8.77 -8.10
N LEU A 70 -13.96 -7.71 -8.90
CA LEU A 70 -15.17 -7.42 -9.68
C LEU A 70 -15.51 -8.51 -10.70
N LEU A 71 -14.50 -9.17 -11.27
CA LEU A 71 -14.69 -10.28 -12.20
C LEU A 71 -14.98 -11.61 -11.49
N ALA A 72 -14.39 -11.82 -10.31
CA ALA A 72 -14.49 -13.06 -9.55
C ALA A 72 -15.73 -13.11 -8.63
N GLU A 73 -16.27 -11.95 -8.26
CA GLU A 73 -17.45 -11.84 -7.41
C GLU A 73 -18.70 -11.83 -8.30
N PRO A 74 -19.59 -12.83 -8.20
CA PRO A 74 -20.87 -12.77 -8.88
C PRO A 74 -21.66 -11.61 -8.26
N VAL A 75 -21.71 -10.49 -8.95
CA VAL A 75 -22.56 -9.36 -8.57
C VAL A 75 -23.98 -9.93 -8.49
N PRO A 76 -24.64 -9.90 -7.31
CA PRO A 76 -26.02 -10.35 -7.22
C PRO A 76 -26.85 -9.44 -8.14
N CYS A 77 -27.40 -10.05 -9.19
CA CYS A 77 -28.34 -9.39 -10.08
C CYS A 77 -29.54 -8.96 -9.24
N ILE A 78 -29.65 -7.66 -8.97
CA ILE A 78 -30.86 -7.04 -8.42
C ILE A 78 -31.82 -6.72 -9.57
#